data_AF-A0A089N831-F1
#
_entry.id   AF-A0A089N831-F1
#
_cell.length_a   1.000
_cell.length_b   1.000
_cell.length_c   1.000
_cell.angle_alpha   90.00
_cell.angle_beta   90.00
_cell.angle_gamma   90.00
#
_symmetry.space_group_name_H-M   'P 1'
#
loop_
_entity.id
_entity.type
_entity.pdbx_description
1 polymer ?
#
loop_
_entity_poly.entity_id
_entity_poly.type
_entity_poly.pdbx_seq_one_letter_code
_entity_poly.pdbx_strand_id
1 'polypeptide(L)'
;VIAFLGVLSCFHTAFMLFCVSVTRYLAIAHHRFYTKRLTFWTCLAVICMVWTLSVAMAFPPVLDVGTYSFIREEDQCTFQHRSFRANDSLGFMLLLALILLATQLVYLKLIFFVHDRRKMKPVQFVPAVSQNWTFHGPGASGQAAANWLAGFGRGPTPPTLLGIRQNSNAAGRRRLLVLDEFKTEKRISRMFYIMTFFFLALWGPYLVACYWRVFA
;
A
#
# COMPACT_ATOMS: atom_id res chain seq x y z
N VAL A 1 31.57 14.49 4.47
CA VAL A 1 30.19 14.95 4.77
C VAL A 1 29.22 14.67 3.62
N ILE A 2 29.49 15.12 2.39
CA ILE A 2 28.60 14.90 1.24
C ILE A 2 28.35 13.39 0.98
N ALA A 3 29.39 12.57 0.99
CA ALA A 3 29.28 11.11 0.81
C ALA A 3 28.37 10.45 1.85
N PHE A 4 28.56 10.81 3.13
CA PHE A 4 27.74 10.32 4.24
C PHE A 4 26.27 10.69 4.08
N LEU A 5 25.97 11.94 3.70
CA LEU A 5 24.60 12.39 3.44
C LEU A 5 23.98 11.67 2.24
N GLY A 6 24.77 11.38 1.20
CA GLY A 6 24.35 10.58 0.04
C GLY A 6 23.96 9.15 0.43
N VAL A 7 24.81 8.46 1.19
CA VAL A 7 24.52 7.10 1.68
C VAL A 7 23.32 7.09 2.63
N LEU A 8 23.28 8.00 3.60
CA LEU A 8 22.18 8.12 4.55
C LEU A 8 20.85 8.36 3.82
N SER A 9 20.82 9.27 2.85
CA SER A 9 19.59 9.56 2.09
C SER A 9 19.18 8.41 1.18
N CYS A 10 20.12 7.70 0.56
CA CYS A 10 19.84 6.51 -0.25
C CYS A 10 19.21 5.40 0.60
N PHE A 11 19.82 5.03 1.73
CA PHE A 11 19.25 4.01 2.62
C PHE A 11 17.93 4.46 3.25
N HIS A 12 17.82 5.74 3.65
CA HIS A 12 16.58 6.28 4.18
C HIS A 12 15.43 6.18 3.18
N THR A 13 15.67 6.59 1.93
CA THR A 13 14.65 6.47 0.88
C THR A 13 14.30 5.00 0.61
N ALA A 14 15.27 4.09 0.54
CA ALA A 14 15.01 2.66 0.36
C ALA A 14 14.16 2.07 1.50
N PHE A 15 14.48 2.35 2.77
CA PHE A 15 13.71 1.89 3.92
C PHE A 15 12.31 2.51 3.98
N MET A 16 12.18 3.81 3.69
CA MET A 16 10.87 4.48 3.63
C MET A 16 10.00 3.85 2.55
N LEU A 17 10.55 3.59 1.36
CA LEU A 17 9.83 2.93 0.27
C LEU A 17 9.39 1.51 0.64
N PHE A 18 10.26 0.75 1.32
CA PHE A 18 9.90 -0.57 1.85
C PHE A 18 8.76 -0.49 2.88
N CYS A 19 8.85 0.38 3.89
CA CYS A 19 7.80 0.57 4.89
C CYS A 19 6.48 1.04 4.26
N VAL A 20 6.53 1.93 3.27
CA VAL A 20 5.34 2.36 2.53
C VAL A 20 4.73 1.20 1.74
N SER A 21 5.55 0.34 1.12
CA SER A 21 5.04 -0.85 0.41
C SER A 21 4.28 -1.80 1.36
N VAL A 22 4.80 -2.03 2.57
CA VAL A 22 4.18 -2.88 3.58
C VAL A 22 2.89 -2.26 4.11
N THR A 23 2.90 -0.97 4.44
CA THR A 23 1.69 -0.28 4.93
C THR A 23 0.58 -0.28 3.88
N ARG A 24 0.90 -0.09 2.60
CA ARG A 24 -0.07 -0.19 1.50
C ARG A 24 -0.58 -1.62 1.28
N TYR A 25 0.30 -2.61 1.40
CA TYR A 25 -0.13 -4.01 1.41
C TYR A 25 -1.12 -4.30 2.54
N LEU A 26 -0.84 -3.84 3.76
CA LEU A 26 -1.73 -4.00 4.91
C LEU A 26 -3.06 -3.27 4.73
N ALA A 27 -3.05 -2.05 4.18
CA ALA A 27 -4.26 -1.28 3.90
C ALA A 27 -5.21 -2.00 2.95
N ILE A 28 -4.67 -2.59 1.87
CA ILE A 28 -5.46 -3.25 0.82
C ILE A 28 -5.83 -4.69 1.20
N ALA A 29 -4.91 -5.46 1.76
CA ALA A 29 -5.13 -6.88 2.08
C ALA A 29 -5.88 -7.08 3.41
N HIS A 30 -5.59 -6.25 4.41
CA HIS A 30 -6.11 -6.40 5.76
C HIS A 30 -6.64 -5.09 6.33
N HIS A 31 -7.60 -4.47 5.62
CA HIS A 31 -8.20 -3.19 6.01
C HIS A 31 -8.64 -3.11 7.48
N ARG A 32 -9.25 -4.17 8.04
CA ARG A 32 -9.68 -4.21 9.45
C ARG A 32 -8.50 -4.17 10.45
N PHE A 33 -7.35 -4.73 10.07
CA PHE A 33 -6.14 -4.66 10.88
C PHE A 33 -5.52 -3.29 10.76
N TYR A 34 -5.46 -2.75 9.54
CA TYR A 34 -4.95 -1.42 9.25
C TYR A 34 -5.67 -0.35 10.08
N THR A 35 -7.00 -0.30 10.06
CA THR A 35 -7.78 0.72 10.80
C THR A 35 -7.65 0.62 12.32
N LYS A 36 -7.33 -0.56 12.86
CA LYS A 36 -7.15 -0.77 14.30
C LYS A 36 -5.74 -0.51 14.79
N ARG A 37 -4.72 -0.80 13.96
CA ARG A 37 -3.31 -0.83 14.36
C ARG A 37 -2.52 0.36 13.85
N LEU A 38 -2.88 0.93 12.70
CA LEU A 38 -2.19 2.10 12.18
C LEU A 38 -2.75 3.37 12.81
N THR A 39 -2.12 3.79 13.91
CA THR A 39 -2.37 5.07 14.59
C THR A 39 -1.23 6.04 14.34
N PHE A 40 -1.44 7.32 14.65
CA PHE A 40 -0.40 8.35 14.55
C PHE A 40 0.91 7.95 15.25
N TRP A 41 0.82 7.36 16.45
CA TRP A 41 1.97 6.88 17.21
C TRP A 41 2.73 5.75 16.53
N THR A 42 2.03 4.82 15.88
CA THR A 42 2.69 3.76 15.11
C THR A 42 3.41 4.31 13.89
N CYS A 43 2.83 5.30 13.20
CA CYS A 43 3.51 5.97 12.09
C CYS A 43 4.77 6.70 12.57
N LEU A 44 4.69 7.41 13.70
CA LEU A 44 5.84 8.08 14.30
C LEU A 44 6.94 7.07 14.67
N ALA A 45 6.57 5.95 15.30
CA ALA A 45 7.51 4.89 15.66
C ALA A 45 8.21 4.28 14.41
N VAL A 46 7.46 4.05 13.32
CA VAL A 46 8.04 3.57 12.05
C VAL A 46 9.02 4.59 11.47
N ILE A 47 8.67 5.88 11.45
CA ILE A 47 9.56 6.94 10.95
C ILE A 47 10.85 6.99 11.78
N CYS A 48 10.73 6.97 13.11
CA CYS A 48 11.89 6.95 14.01
C CYS A 48 12.76 5.71 13.75
N MET A 49 12.16 4.53 13.59
CA MET A 49 12.88 3.29 13.29
C MET A 49 13.61 3.36 11.95
N VAL A 50 12.99 3.94 10.92
CA VAL A 50 13.63 4.13 9.61
C VAL A 50 14.82 5.08 9.74
N TRP A 51 14.70 6.18 10.47
CA TRP A 51 15.82 7.08 10.74
C TRP A 51 16.95 6.40 11.49
N THR A 52 16.66 5.68 12.57
CA THR A 52 17.70 4.98 13.34
C THR A 52 18.39 3.91 12.51
N LEU A 53 17.64 3.14 11.71
CA LEU A 53 18.21 2.12 10.83
C LEU A 53 19.06 2.74 9.71
N SER A 54 18.62 3.86 9.13
CA SER A 54 19.40 4.57 8.09
C SER A 54 20.70 5.10 8.64
N VAL A 55 20.64 5.71 9.82
CA VAL A 55 21.81 6.22 10.56
C VAL A 55 22.75 5.05 10.93
N ALA A 56 22.19 3.94 11.42
CA ALA A 56 22.95 2.73 11.73
C ALA A 56 23.55 2.04 10.50
N MET A 57 23.04 2.26 9.29
CA MET A 57 23.67 1.79 8.04
C MET A 57 24.73 2.77 7.52
N ALA A 58 24.61 4.06 7.83
CA ALA A 58 25.56 5.08 7.44
C ALA A 58 26.77 5.20 8.38
N PHE A 59 26.69 4.71 9.62
CA PHE A 59 27.75 4.76 10.64
C PHE A 59 28.83 3.66 10.60
N PRO A 60 28.56 2.39 10.25
CA PRO A 60 29.58 1.36 10.08
C PRO A 60 30.78 1.77 9.20
N PRO A 61 30.63 2.57 8.13
CA PRO A 61 31.78 3.09 7.37
C PRO A 61 32.55 4.24 8.06
N VAL A 62 32.12 4.75 9.22
CA VAL A 62 32.79 5.84 9.95
C VAL A 62 33.79 5.31 11.00
N LEU A 63 33.63 4.07 11.47
CA LEU A 63 34.54 3.48 12.46
C LEU A 63 35.83 2.92 11.84
N ASP A 64 35.89 2.76 10.52
CA ASP A 64 37.14 2.57 9.77
C ASP A 64 37.57 3.90 9.15
N VAL A 65 38.65 4.47 9.69
CA VAL A 65 39.18 5.80 9.39
C VAL A 65 39.75 5.85 7.96
N GLY A 66 38.89 5.92 6.93
CA GLY A 66 39.33 6.09 5.54
C GLY A 66 38.47 5.48 4.41
N THR A 67 37.22 5.06 4.64
CA THR A 67 36.40 4.38 3.61
C THR A 67 35.72 5.29 2.58
N TYR A 68 35.47 6.56 2.94
CA TYR A 68 34.94 7.57 2.02
C TYR A 68 36.09 8.33 1.37
N SER A 69 36.48 7.90 0.17
CA SER A 69 37.51 8.57 -0.62
C SER A 69 36.92 9.11 -1.92
N PHE A 70 37.55 10.16 -2.44
CA PHE A 70 37.15 10.73 -3.73
C PHE A 70 37.60 9.78 -4.84
N ILE A 71 36.63 9.23 -5.58
CA ILE A 71 36.92 8.36 -6.73
C ILE A 71 37.00 9.26 -7.96
N ARG A 72 38.22 9.46 -8.47
CA ARG A 72 38.49 10.28 -9.67
C ARG A 72 37.78 9.80 -10.94
N GLU A 73 37.46 8.51 -11.04
CA GLU A 73 36.75 7.97 -12.21
C GLU A 73 35.25 8.28 -12.21
N GLU A 74 34.67 8.56 -11.05
CA GLU A 74 33.24 8.86 -10.90
C GLU A 74 32.99 10.35 -10.61
N ASP A 75 34.05 11.16 -10.44
CA ASP A 75 34.02 12.55 -9.97
C ASP A 75 33.13 12.78 -8.74
N GLN A 76 32.98 11.74 -7.93
CA GLN A 76 32.10 11.72 -6.76
C GLN A 76 32.86 11.27 -5.51
N CYS A 77 32.50 11.90 -4.38
CA CYS A 77 32.88 11.41 -3.06
C CYS A 77 31.93 10.26 -2.70
N THR A 78 32.30 9.03 -3.02
CA THR A 78 31.52 7.82 -2.74
C THR A 78 32.33 6.85 -1.87
N PHE A 79 31.73 5.73 -1.50
CA PHE A 79 32.44 4.68 -0.79
C PHE A 79 33.49 4.06 -1.73
N GLN A 80 34.75 3.95 -1.29
CA GLN A 80 35.79 3.36 -2.12
C GLN A 80 35.46 1.88 -2.39
N HIS A 81 35.21 1.53 -3.65
CA HIS A 81 35.03 0.14 -4.09
C HIS A 81 36.37 -0.61 -3.97
N ARG A 82 36.81 -0.90 -2.75
CA ARG A 82 38.08 -1.58 -2.49
C ARG A 82 37.90 -3.05 -2.86
N SER A 83 38.59 -3.47 -3.91
CA SER A 83 38.59 -4.84 -4.42
C SER A 83 38.92 -5.86 -3.31
N PHE A 84 37.98 -6.79 -3.14
CA PHE A 84 38.12 -8.19 -2.72
C PHE A 84 38.72 -8.58 -1.35
N ARG A 85 39.33 -7.69 -0.55
CA ARG A 85 40.01 -8.15 0.69
C ARG A 85 39.39 -7.75 2.03
N ALA A 86 38.33 -6.95 2.05
CA ALA A 86 37.55 -6.67 3.25
C ALA A 86 36.05 -6.68 2.89
N ASN A 87 35.30 -7.60 3.51
CA ASN A 87 33.92 -8.00 3.19
C ASN A 87 32.84 -6.91 3.32
N ASP A 88 33.20 -5.65 3.58
CA ASP A 88 32.24 -4.65 4.06
C ASP A 88 31.46 -3.97 2.93
N SER A 89 32.07 -3.68 1.79
CA SER A 89 31.44 -2.94 0.68
C SER A 89 30.33 -3.73 -0.03
N LEU A 90 30.56 -5.03 -0.23
CA LEU A 90 29.60 -5.97 -0.79
C LEU A 90 28.38 -6.15 0.09
N GLY A 91 28.56 -6.13 1.42
CA GLY A 91 27.48 -6.24 2.39
C GLY A 91 26.46 -5.11 2.26
N PHE A 92 26.91 -3.87 2.11
CA PHE A 92 26.02 -2.71 1.93
C PHE A 92 25.26 -2.76 0.60
N MET A 93 25.94 -3.11 -0.48
CA MET A 93 25.31 -3.24 -1.80
C MET A 93 24.30 -4.39 -1.84
N LEU A 94 24.63 -5.52 -1.20
CA LEU A 94 23.72 -6.67 -1.04
C LEU A 94 22.51 -6.32 -0.20
N LEU A 95 22.70 -5.59 0.90
CA LEU A 95 21.60 -5.12 1.72
C LEU A 95 20.68 -4.19 0.93
N LEU A 96 21.23 -3.23 0.19
CA LEU A 96 20.45 -2.32 -0.65
C LEU A 96 19.66 -3.11 -1.72
N ALA A 97 20.31 -4.05 -2.41
CA ALA A 97 19.68 -4.92 -3.39
C ALA A 97 18.56 -5.78 -2.76
N LEU A 98 18.80 -6.32 -1.55
CA LEU A 98 17.82 -7.11 -0.81
C LEU A 98 16.60 -6.28 -0.42
N ILE A 99 16.78 -5.04 0.08
CA ILE A 99 15.67 -4.14 0.42
C ILE A 99 14.85 -3.80 -0.82
N LEU A 100 15.51 -3.51 -1.94
CA LEU A 100 14.82 -3.23 -3.20
C LEU A 100 14.05 -4.44 -3.72
N LEU A 101 14.66 -5.62 -3.71
CA LEU A 101 14.03 -6.87 -4.11
C LEU A 101 12.85 -7.21 -3.19
N ALA A 102 13.01 -7.09 -1.88
CA ALA A 102 11.93 -7.30 -0.91
C ALA A 102 10.76 -6.33 -1.15
N THR A 103 11.05 -5.06 -1.46
CA THR A 103 10.03 -4.07 -1.81
C THR A 103 9.27 -4.49 -3.07
N GLN A 104 9.96 -4.97 -4.11
CA GLN A 104 9.31 -5.46 -5.33
C GLN A 104 8.46 -6.71 -5.08
N LEU A 105 8.94 -7.65 -4.26
CA LEU A 105 8.16 -8.84 -3.88
C LEU A 105 6.86 -8.47 -3.15
N VAL A 106 6.89 -7.46 -2.26
CA VAL A 106 5.68 -6.95 -1.58
C VAL A 106 4.70 -6.35 -2.60
N TYR A 107 5.19 -5.57 -3.57
CA TYR A 107 4.33 -5.03 -4.64
C TYR A 107 3.78 -6.09 -5.58
N LEU A 108 4.58 -7.08 -5.96
CA LEU A 108 4.11 -8.23 -6.76
C LEU A 108 3.01 -8.98 -6.01
N LYS A 109 3.23 -9.28 -4.72
CA LYS A 109 2.22 -9.90 -3.86
C LYS A 109 0.93 -9.06 -3.79
N LEU A 110 1.06 -7.74 -3.68
CA LEU A 110 -0.08 -6.83 -3.71
C LEU A 110 -0.82 -6.89 -5.06
N ILE A 111 -0.10 -6.92 -6.18
CA ILE A 111 -0.69 -6.97 -7.53
C ILE A 111 -1.44 -8.30 -7.73
N PHE A 112 -0.84 -9.43 -7.36
CA PHE A 112 -1.51 -10.74 -7.40
C PHE A 112 -2.76 -10.76 -6.52
N PHE A 113 -2.67 -10.26 -5.29
CA PHE A 113 -3.83 -10.15 -4.40
C PHE A 113 -4.97 -9.34 -5.03
N VAL A 114 -4.65 -8.20 -5.64
CA VAL A 114 -5.64 -7.37 -6.32
C VAL A 114 -6.19 -8.08 -7.56
N HIS A 115 -5.36 -8.80 -8.32
CA HIS A 115 -5.78 -9.52 -9.52
C HIS A 115 -6.78 -10.64 -9.18
N ASP A 116 -6.48 -11.45 -8.17
CA ASP A 116 -7.36 -12.55 -7.72
C ASP A 116 -8.70 -12.02 -7.21
N ARG A 117 -8.67 -10.89 -6.47
CA ARG A 117 -9.88 -10.25 -5.92
C ARG A 117 -10.69 -9.49 -6.98
N ARG A 118 -10.13 -9.13 -8.15
CA ARG A 118 -10.91 -8.48 -9.24
C ARG A 118 -12.00 -9.37 -9.81
N LYS A 119 -11.86 -10.70 -9.68
CA LYS A 119 -12.89 -11.65 -10.12
C LYS A 119 -14.10 -11.71 -9.17
N MET A 120 -14.03 -11.05 -8.01
CA MET A 120 -15.18 -10.94 -7.11
C MET A 120 -16.15 -9.91 -7.68
N LYS A 121 -17.31 -10.38 -8.17
CA LYS A 121 -18.41 -9.50 -8.54
C LYS A 121 -18.79 -8.65 -7.31
N PRO A 122 -19.05 -7.34 -7.46
CA PRO A 122 -19.55 -6.54 -6.35
C PRO A 122 -20.83 -7.21 -5.83
N VAL A 123 -20.92 -7.42 -4.52
CA VAL A 123 -22.11 -8.00 -3.89
C VAL A 123 -23.28 -7.09 -4.21
N GLN A 124 -24.09 -7.47 -5.19
CA GLN A 124 -25.34 -6.80 -5.48
C GLN A 124 -26.28 -7.09 -4.32
N PHE A 125 -26.68 -6.03 -3.61
CA PHE A 125 -27.72 -6.11 -2.60
C PHE A 125 -29.04 -6.30 -3.33
N VAL A 126 -29.38 -7.55 -3.62
CA VAL A 126 -30.76 -7.91 -3.91
C VAL A 126 -31.46 -7.85 -2.55
N PRO A 127 -32.43 -6.93 -2.33
CA PRO A 127 -33.20 -6.94 -1.10
C PRO A 127 -33.85 -8.33 -0.96
N ALA A 128 -33.87 -8.87 0.25
CA ALA A 128 -34.53 -10.15 0.50
C ALA A 128 -36.04 -9.98 0.27
N VAL A 129 -36.49 -10.29 -0.95
CA VAL A 129 -37.91 -10.31 -1.32
C VAL A 129 -38.38 -11.74 -1.13
N SER A 130 -39.15 -11.96 -0.08
CA SER A 130 -39.91 -13.20 0.04
C SER A 130 -41.09 -13.18 -0.94
N GLN A 131 -41.21 -14.24 -1.73
CA GLN A 131 -42.42 -14.46 -2.53
C GLN A 131 -43.49 -15.23 -1.75
N ASN A 132 -43.11 -15.86 -0.62
CA ASN A 132 -43.96 -16.82 0.08
C ASN A 132 -44.56 -16.28 1.38
N TRP A 133 -44.06 -15.18 1.91
CA TRP A 133 -44.62 -14.53 3.10
C TRP A 133 -44.93 -13.07 2.78
N THR A 134 -46.21 -12.76 2.81
CA THR A 134 -46.76 -11.41 2.74
C THR A 134 -47.84 -11.33 3.80
N PHE A 135 -47.93 -10.21 4.52
CA PHE A 135 -48.94 -9.99 5.57
C PHE A 135 -50.39 -10.08 5.04
N HIS A 136 -50.59 -10.05 3.71
CA HIS A 136 -51.88 -10.03 3.04
C HIS A 136 -52.10 -11.19 2.05
N GLY A 137 -51.23 -12.21 2.03
CA GLY A 137 -51.32 -13.33 1.08
C GLY A 137 -50.71 -13.05 -0.31
N PRO A 138 -50.58 -14.08 -1.17
CA PRO A 138 -49.90 -13.95 -2.47
C PRO A 138 -50.55 -12.85 -3.34
N GLY A 139 -49.74 -11.94 -3.88
CA GLY A 139 -50.20 -10.88 -4.81
C GLY A 139 -50.75 -9.59 -4.18
N ALA A 140 -51.28 -9.63 -2.96
CA ALA A 140 -51.90 -8.46 -2.31
C ALA A 140 -50.91 -7.33 -1.98
N SER A 141 -49.62 -7.67 -1.81
CA SER A 141 -48.59 -6.72 -1.40
C SER A 141 -48.10 -5.80 -2.54
N GLY A 142 -48.19 -6.26 -3.79
CA GLY A 142 -47.91 -5.47 -4.98
C GLY A 142 -49.05 -4.51 -5.32
N GLN A 143 -50.29 -4.95 -5.19
CA GLN A 143 -51.49 -4.11 -5.37
C GLN A 143 -51.62 -3.05 -4.26
N ALA A 144 -51.33 -3.40 -3.00
CA ALA A 144 -51.30 -2.42 -1.91
C ALA A 144 -50.22 -1.35 -2.12
N ALA A 145 -49.03 -1.72 -2.63
CA ALA A 145 -47.99 -0.77 -2.98
C ALA A 145 -48.36 0.11 -4.19
N ALA A 146 -48.97 -0.47 -5.24
CA ALA A 146 -49.44 0.25 -6.40
C ALA A 146 -50.56 1.25 -6.05
N ASN A 147 -51.53 0.84 -5.22
CA ASN A 147 -52.62 1.70 -4.76
C ASN A 147 -52.10 2.82 -3.82
N TRP A 148 -51.09 2.53 -3.00
CA TRP A 148 -50.43 3.55 -2.18
C TRP A 148 -49.67 4.57 -3.04
N LEU A 149 -48.90 4.11 -4.04
CA LEU A 149 -48.21 4.97 -5.02
C LEU A 149 -49.17 5.79 -5.87
N ALA A 150 -50.33 5.24 -6.21
CA ALA A 150 -51.41 5.91 -6.94
C ALA A 150 -52.24 6.88 -6.06
N GLY A 151 -51.86 7.09 -4.79
CA GLY A 151 -52.48 8.09 -3.91
C GLY A 151 -53.73 7.63 -3.16
N PHE A 152 -54.12 6.36 -3.25
CA PHE A 152 -55.27 5.80 -2.52
C PHE A 152 -54.92 5.39 -1.07
N GLY A 153 -53.65 5.50 -0.66
CA GLY A 153 -53.18 5.09 0.66
C GLY A 153 -53.33 6.17 1.74
N ARG A 154 -54.51 6.27 2.39
CA ARG A 154 -54.68 7.05 3.64
C ARG A 154 -54.26 6.26 4.88
N GLY A 155 -53.00 5.80 4.91
CA GLY A 155 -52.47 5.00 6.01
C GLY A 155 -50.94 4.84 5.96
N PRO A 156 -50.34 4.21 6.98
CA PRO A 156 -48.90 3.97 7.03
C PRO A 156 -48.40 3.21 5.78
N THR A 157 -47.20 3.53 5.30
CA THR A 157 -46.59 2.92 4.10
C THR A 157 -46.60 1.40 4.19
N PRO A 158 -47.08 0.68 3.16
CA PRO A 158 -47.13 -0.79 3.21
C PRO A 158 -45.71 -1.39 3.35
N PRO A 159 -45.58 -2.55 4.00
CA PRO A 159 -44.28 -3.15 4.36
C PRO A 159 -43.38 -3.49 3.16
N THR A 160 -43.96 -3.69 1.97
CA THR A 160 -43.23 -3.83 0.70
C THR A 160 -42.46 -2.58 0.31
N LEU A 161 -42.96 -1.39 0.66
CA LEU A 161 -42.27 -0.11 0.46
C LEU A 161 -41.35 0.24 1.64
N LEU A 162 -41.57 -0.31 2.84
CA LEU A 162 -40.67 -0.10 3.99
C LEU A 162 -39.30 -0.75 3.77
N GLY A 163 -39.22 -1.90 3.09
CA GLY A 163 -37.94 -2.49 2.67
C GLY A 163 -37.21 -1.66 1.61
N ILE A 164 -37.95 -0.99 0.72
CA ILE A 164 -37.41 -0.07 -0.29
C ILE A 164 -36.96 1.26 0.34
N ARG A 165 -37.67 1.71 1.39
CA ARG A 165 -37.39 2.96 2.12
C ARG A 165 -36.50 2.77 3.35
N GLN A 166 -35.93 1.57 3.57
CA GLN A 166 -34.93 1.34 4.60
C GLN A 166 -33.63 2.06 4.23
N ASN A 167 -33.61 3.37 4.49
CA ASN A 167 -32.47 4.28 4.56
C ASN A 167 -31.24 3.83 3.75
N SER A 168 -31.42 3.65 2.43
CA SER A 168 -30.34 3.41 1.46
C SER A 168 -29.26 4.49 1.58
N ASN A 169 -29.65 5.67 2.06
CA ASN A 169 -28.78 6.82 2.30
C ASN A 169 -27.86 6.70 3.53
N ALA A 170 -28.09 5.82 4.50
CA ALA A 170 -27.19 5.69 5.67
C ALA A 170 -26.26 4.48 5.57
N ALA A 171 -26.81 3.30 5.24
CA ALA A 171 -26.03 2.08 5.05
C ALA A 171 -25.29 2.08 3.70
N GLY A 172 -25.94 2.58 2.64
CA GLY A 172 -25.33 2.76 1.33
C GLY A 172 -24.25 3.84 1.35
N ARG A 173 -24.49 5.00 1.97
CA ARG A 173 -23.48 6.09 2.08
C ARG A 173 -22.24 5.66 2.86
N ARG A 174 -22.35 4.92 3.97
CA ARG A 174 -21.18 4.35 4.66
C ARG A 174 -20.38 3.39 3.79
N ARG A 175 -21.03 2.55 2.98
CA ARG A 175 -20.32 1.59 2.10
C ARG A 175 -19.78 2.23 0.82
N LEU A 176 -20.42 3.27 0.31
CA LEU A 176 -19.94 4.07 -0.82
C LEU A 176 -18.69 4.85 -0.42
N LEU A 177 -18.67 5.42 0.79
CA LEU A 177 -17.47 6.03 1.39
C LEU A 177 -16.32 5.02 1.48
N VAL A 178 -16.58 3.77 1.92
CA VAL A 178 -15.56 2.71 1.97
C VAL A 178 -15.06 2.33 0.56
N LEU A 179 -15.92 2.35 -0.45
CA LEU A 179 -15.52 2.09 -1.84
C LEU A 179 -14.68 3.22 -2.42
N ASP A 180 -15.05 4.47 -2.15
CA ASP A 180 -14.28 5.65 -2.56
C ASP A 180 -12.94 5.71 -1.85
N GLU A 181 -12.90 5.42 -0.54
CA GLU A 181 -11.67 5.28 0.25
C GLU A 181 -10.78 4.16 -0.30
N PHE A 182 -11.36 3.03 -0.69
CA PHE A 182 -10.59 1.97 -1.37
C PHE A 182 -10.04 2.40 -2.73
N LYS A 183 -10.80 3.21 -3.48
CA LYS A 183 -10.39 3.73 -4.80
C LYS A 183 -9.26 4.78 -4.66
N THR A 184 -9.33 5.66 -3.66
CA THR A 184 -8.27 6.62 -3.37
C THR A 184 -7.01 5.89 -2.90
N GLU A 185 -7.14 4.92 -1.99
CA GLU A 185 -6.05 4.08 -1.53
C GLU A 185 -5.34 3.34 -2.68
N LYS A 186 -6.11 2.80 -3.63
CA LYS A 186 -5.54 2.17 -4.84
C LYS A 186 -4.80 3.17 -5.73
N ARG A 187 -5.31 4.40 -5.88
CA ARG A 187 -4.62 5.45 -6.65
C ARG A 187 -3.30 5.82 -5.99
N ILE A 188 -3.30 6.01 -4.67
CA ILE A 188 -2.12 6.35 -3.89
C ILE A 188 -1.09 5.21 -3.97
N SER A 189 -1.53 3.95 -3.80
CA SER A 189 -0.69 2.76 -3.96
C SER A 189 -0.02 2.71 -5.34
N ARG A 190 -0.75 3.03 -6.42
CA ARG A 190 -0.20 3.12 -7.77
C ARG A 190 0.87 4.21 -7.90
N MET A 191 0.66 5.38 -7.29
CA MET A 191 1.64 6.46 -7.30
C MET A 191 2.94 6.04 -6.61
N PHE A 192 2.86 5.43 -5.43
CA PHE A 192 4.05 4.92 -4.73
C PHE A 192 4.73 3.78 -5.48
N TYR A 193 3.97 2.91 -6.17
CA TYR A 193 4.56 1.90 -7.04
C TYR A 193 5.36 2.52 -8.20
N ILE A 194 4.83 3.57 -8.83
CA ILE A 194 5.55 4.29 -9.88
C ILE A 194 6.83 4.94 -9.32
N MET A 195 6.78 5.57 -8.14
CA MET A 195 7.96 6.15 -7.49
C MET A 195 9.04 5.10 -7.17
N THR A 196 8.63 3.93 -6.66
CA THR A 196 9.56 2.83 -6.36
C THR A 196 10.17 2.22 -7.62
N PHE A 197 9.40 2.14 -8.71
CA PHE A 197 9.90 1.72 -10.01
C PHE A 197 10.94 2.72 -10.56
N PHE A 198 10.68 4.03 -10.48
CA PHE A 198 11.66 5.05 -10.87
C PHE A 198 12.94 4.98 -10.04
N PHE A 199 12.82 4.79 -8.73
CA PHE A 199 13.99 4.59 -7.86
C PHE A 199 14.82 3.39 -8.33
N LEU A 200 14.17 2.25 -8.61
CA LEU A 200 14.84 1.06 -9.13
C LEU A 200 15.46 1.30 -10.52
N ALA A 201 14.79 2.02 -11.41
CA ALA A 201 15.31 2.31 -12.76
C ALA A 201 16.55 3.22 -12.71
N LEU A 202 16.61 4.16 -11.78
CA LEU A 202 17.75 5.05 -11.59
C LEU A 202 18.92 4.36 -10.88
N TRP A 203 18.64 3.58 -9.83
CA TRP A 203 19.68 2.91 -9.02
C TRP A 203 20.09 1.54 -9.53
N GLY A 204 19.24 0.88 -10.32
CA GLY A 204 19.46 -0.47 -10.85
C GLY A 204 20.72 -0.57 -11.72
N PRO A 205 20.91 0.30 -12.72
CA PRO A 205 22.13 0.29 -13.54
C PRO A 205 23.40 0.49 -12.70
N TYR A 206 23.35 1.37 -11.70
CA TYR A 206 24.46 1.60 -10.78
C TYR A 206 24.79 0.34 -9.97
N LEU A 207 23.79 -0.30 -9.36
CA LEU A 207 23.97 -1.56 -8.64
C LEU A 207 24.57 -2.66 -9.54
N VAL A 208 24.03 -2.82 -10.75
CA VAL A 208 24.52 -3.83 -11.71
C VAL A 208 25.97 -3.55 -12.12
N ALA A 209 26.32 -2.30 -12.41
CA ALA A 209 27.69 -1.90 -12.76
C ALA A 209 28.66 -2.17 -11.59
N CYS A 210 28.26 -1.85 -10.36
CA CYS A 210 29.05 -2.13 -9.17
C CYS A 210 29.25 -3.64 -8.96
N TYR A 211 28.20 -4.46 -9.09
CA TYR A 211 28.34 -5.92 -9.00
C TYR A 211 29.21 -6.47 -10.12
N TRP A 212 29.02 -6.00 -11.35
CA TRP A 212 29.83 -6.43 -12.49
C TRP A 212 31.32 -6.14 -12.25
N ARG A 213 31.66 -4.93 -11.80
CA ARG A 213 33.05 -4.57 -11.45
C ARG A 213 33.64 -5.36 -10.28
N VAL A 214 32.81 -5.95 -9.42
CA VAL A 214 33.29 -6.78 -8.30
C VAL A 214 33.51 -8.23 -8.72
N PHE A 215 32.73 -8.74 -9.67
CA PHE A 215 32.82 -10.12 -10.15
C PHE A 215 33.68 -10.32 -11.42
N ALA A 216 33.89 -9.26 -12.21
CA ALA A 216 34.78 -9.23 -13.39
C ALA A 216 36.21 -8.84 -12.99
#